data_AF-M1IS85-F1
#
_entry.id   AF-M1IS85-F1
#
_cell.length_a   1.000
_cell.length_b   1.000
_cell.length_c   1.000
_cell.angle_alpha   90.00
_cell.angle_beta   90.00
_cell.angle_gamma   90.00
#
_symmetry.space_group_name_H-M   'P 1'
#
loop_
_entity.id
_entity.type
_entity.pdbx_description
1 polymer ?
#
loop_
_entity_poly.entity_id
_entity_poly.type
_entity_poly.pdbx_seq_one_letter_code
_entity_poly.pdbx_strand_id
1 'polypeptide(L)'
;MPPFGKVLVANRGEIAIRVMKAVKEMGMKAVAVYSEADKNSLHVKYADEAYYIGPSPAIQSYLNIESIISVAEKAHVDAVHPGYGFLSERADFAEAVEKAGVVFIGPSPHAMNSIKSKLDGKRLAKASGVPISPGSDGPVENLDEAIKIADRIGYPIMVKAAYGGGGTGITKVDSQEQLIEVWERNKRLAYQAFGKADLYIEKAAVNPRHIEFQLIGDKYGNYVVAWERECTIQRRNQKLIEEAPSPVVKMEERERMFEPIMKFGQLIRYHTLGTFETVFSDVSREFYFLELNKRLQVEHPITETIFRIDLVKLQIRLAADEHLPFTQEELNKRVRGHAIEYRINSEDPMSDFSGSSGTITYYEEPSGPGVRVDSGITLGSYVPPFYDSLIAKLIVYGEDRISALQSGQRALSDFKIGGVKTTIELYKWITREEDFVNAKFTTAYISQKSKEFLEYLKRKEMTKAVIASVMYSKGYVKKSGNGKKETVSNNKNKWKTYGIMSQSSYRVLW
;
A
#
# COMPACT_ATOMS: atom_id res chain seq x y z
N MET A 1 9.84 -30.20 9.27
CA MET A 1 9.56 -30.42 7.83
C MET A 1 8.94 -29.15 7.29
N PRO A 2 9.14 -28.80 6.01
CA PRO A 2 8.45 -27.64 5.44
C PRO A 2 6.92 -27.84 5.53
N PRO A 3 6.13 -26.78 5.80
CA PRO A 3 4.67 -26.91 5.95
C PRO A 3 3.96 -27.29 4.64
N PHE A 4 4.58 -26.96 3.50
CA PHE A 4 4.09 -27.26 2.16
C PHE A 4 5.25 -27.81 1.31
N GLY A 5 4.97 -28.47 0.20
CA GLY A 5 5.97 -28.81 -0.83
C GLY A 5 6.17 -27.69 -1.84
N LYS A 6 5.06 -27.11 -2.34
CA LYS A 6 5.06 -26.09 -3.41
C LYS A 6 4.00 -25.02 -3.15
N VAL A 7 4.40 -23.75 -3.27
CA VAL A 7 3.53 -22.58 -3.05
C VAL A 7 3.44 -21.76 -4.33
N LEU A 8 2.22 -21.53 -4.81
CA LEU A 8 1.95 -20.57 -5.90
C LEU A 8 1.80 -19.17 -5.34
N VAL A 9 2.48 -18.21 -5.95
CA VAL A 9 2.34 -16.79 -5.62
C VAL A 9 1.47 -16.12 -6.68
N ALA A 10 0.20 -15.89 -6.34
CA ALA A 10 -0.81 -15.29 -7.20
C ALA A 10 -0.67 -13.76 -7.24
N ASN A 11 0.53 -13.27 -7.53
CA ASN A 11 0.88 -11.86 -7.56
C ASN A 11 2.11 -11.62 -8.45
N ARG A 12 2.61 -10.37 -8.49
CA ARG A 12 3.73 -9.93 -9.32
C ARG A 12 4.68 -8.99 -8.55
N GLY A 13 5.77 -8.60 -9.19
CA GLY A 13 6.64 -7.52 -8.70
C GLY A 13 7.34 -7.86 -7.39
N GLU A 14 7.55 -6.84 -6.54
CA GLU A 14 8.34 -6.99 -5.31
C GLU A 14 7.73 -8.02 -4.35
N ILE A 15 6.41 -8.00 -4.16
CA ILE A 15 5.74 -8.89 -3.21
C ILE A 15 5.83 -10.34 -3.64
N ALA A 16 5.77 -10.61 -4.96
CA ALA A 16 5.98 -11.95 -5.45
C ALA A 16 7.38 -12.45 -5.09
N ILE A 17 8.42 -11.62 -5.28
CA ILE A 17 9.79 -11.97 -4.90
C ILE A 17 9.93 -12.14 -3.38
N ARG A 18 9.35 -11.23 -2.59
CA ARG A 18 9.36 -11.29 -1.12
C ARG A 18 8.77 -12.59 -0.59
N VAL A 19 7.65 -13.02 -1.15
CA VAL A 19 7.00 -14.30 -0.79
C VAL A 19 7.86 -15.47 -1.24
N MET A 20 8.33 -15.48 -2.48
CA MET A 20 9.15 -16.58 -2.99
C MET A 20 10.47 -16.74 -2.22
N LYS A 21 11.10 -15.63 -1.76
CA LYS A 21 12.27 -15.68 -0.87
C LYS A 21 11.94 -16.43 0.43
N ALA A 22 10.83 -16.08 1.10
CA ALA A 22 10.40 -16.80 2.31
C ALA A 22 10.10 -18.28 2.04
N VAL A 23 9.39 -18.59 0.96
CA VAL A 23 9.06 -19.96 0.54
C VAL A 23 10.34 -20.79 0.35
N LYS A 24 11.34 -20.26 -0.37
CA LYS A 24 12.61 -20.93 -0.62
C LYS A 24 13.45 -21.09 0.65
N GLU A 25 13.51 -20.06 1.50
CA GLU A 25 14.20 -20.12 2.80
C GLU A 25 13.56 -21.14 3.77
N MET A 26 12.26 -21.41 3.63
CA MET A 26 11.56 -22.46 4.36
C MET A 26 11.72 -23.86 3.74
N GLY A 27 12.49 -24.00 2.66
CA GLY A 27 12.76 -25.29 2.00
C GLY A 27 11.66 -25.76 1.05
N MET A 28 10.81 -24.86 0.55
CA MET A 28 9.69 -25.15 -0.35
C MET A 28 9.97 -24.63 -1.76
N LYS A 29 9.20 -25.12 -2.76
CA LYS A 29 9.27 -24.62 -4.14
C LYS A 29 8.30 -23.48 -4.38
N ALA A 30 8.74 -22.49 -5.13
CA ALA A 30 7.97 -21.30 -5.49
C ALA A 30 7.49 -21.35 -6.95
N VAL A 31 6.19 -21.14 -7.16
CA VAL A 31 5.57 -21.02 -8.49
C VAL A 31 5.10 -19.58 -8.73
N ALA A 32 5.49 -18.99 -9.84
CA ALA A 32 5.01 -17.69 -10.28
C ALA A 32 3.91 -17.82 -11.35
N VAL A 33 3.03 -16.82 -11.38
CA VAL A 33 2.15 -16.55 -12.52
C VAL A 33 2.57 -15.24 -13.20
N TYR A 34 2.32 -15.13 -14.50
CA TYR A 34 2.62 -13.90 -15.23
C TYR A 34 1.69 -13.62 -16.41
N SER A 35 1.50 -12.34 -16.68
CA SER A 35 0.85 -11.84 -17.89
C SER A 35 1.86 -11.62 -19.03
N GLU A 36 1.39 -11.34 -20.24
CA GLU A 36 2.26 -11.02 -21.38
C GLU A 36 3.26 -9.88 -21.07
N ALA A 37 2.83 -8.83 -20.38
CA ALA A 37 3.69 -7.70 -20.03
C ALA A 37 4.80 -8.06 -19.04
N ASP A 38 4.61 -9.10 -18.22
CA ASP A 38 5.54 -9.51 -17.17
C ASP A 38 6.40 -10.72 -17.56
N LYS A 39 6.33 -11.20 -18.81
CA LYS A 39 7.07 -12.38 -19.29
C LYS A 39 8.56 -12.38 -18.93
N ASN A 40 9.18 -11.19 -18.91
CA ASN A 40 10.61 -11.01 -18.61
C ASN A 40 10.88 -10.36 -17.24
N SER A 41 9.85 -10.21 -16.41
CA SER A 41 9.92 -9.60 -15.08
C SER A 41 10.82 -10.40 -14.14
N LEU A 42 11.30 -9.75 -13.08
CA LEU A 42 12.22 -10.35 -12.14
C LEU A 42 11.58 -11.52 -11.37
N HIS A 43 10.29 -11.43 -11.01
CA HIS A 43 9.61 -12.49 -10.25
C HIS A 43 9.47 -13.77 -11.07
N VAL A 44 9.22 -13.67 -12.38
CA VAL A 44 9.17 -14.83 -13.29
C VAL A 44 10.51 -15.56 -13.33
N LYS A 45 11.61 -14.80 -13.42
CA LYS A 45 12.97 -15.36 -13.46
C LYS A 45 13.43 -15.94 -12.13
N TYR A 46 12.85 -15.49 -11.01
CA TYR A 46 13.22 -15.92 -9.67
C TYR A 46 12.53 -17.24 -9.24
N ALA A 47 11.34 -17.52 -9.76
CA ALA A 47 10.54 -18.69 -9.42
C ALA A 47 11.18 -20.00 -9.88
N ASP A 48 10.82 -21.12 -9.24
CA ASP A 48 11.25 -22.46 -9.68
C ASP A 48 10.44 -22.92 -10.91
N GLU A 49 9.18 -22.49 -10.99
CA GLU A 49 8.30 -22.67 -12.15
C GLU A 49 7.50 -21.39 -12.40
N ALA A 50 7.17 -21.10 -13.65
CA ALA A 50 6.37 -19.93 -14.00
C ALA A 50 5.35 -20.24 -15.11
N TYR A 51 4.11 -19.78 -14.94
CA TYR A 51 3.01 -20.07 -15.85
C TYR A 51 2.35 -18.79 -16.36
N TYR A 52 2.08 -18.76 -17.67
CA TYR A 52 1.35 -17.68 -18.32
C TYR A 52 -0.14 -17.76 -17.96
N ILE A 53 -0.72 -16.64 -17.53
CA ILE A 53 -2.14 -16.56 -17.10
C ILE A 53 -3.01 -15.64 -17.97
N GLY A 54 -2.42 -14.95 -18.96
CA GLY A 54 -3.19 -14.17 -19.94
C GLY A 54 -2.54 -12.86 -20.40
N PRO A 55 -3.29 -12.06 -21.16
CA PRO A 55 -2.85 -10.77 -21.69
C PRO A 55 -2.51 -9.73 -20.61
N SER A 56 -1.85 -8.64 -21.00
CA SER A 56 -1.38 -7.59 -20.09
C SER A 56 -2.43 -6.96 -19.16
N PRO A 57 -3.68 -6.69 -19.57
CA PRO A 57 -4.69 -6.15 -18.66
C PRO A 57 -4.94 -7.06 -17.45
N ALA A 58 -4.90 -6.49 -16.24
CA ALA A 58 -5.03 -7.27 -15.00
C ALA A 58 -6.35 -8.07 -14.93
N ILE A 59 -7.45 -7.51 -15.41
CA ILE A 59 -8.78 -8.18 -15.46
C ILE A 59 -8.71 -9.50 -16.24
N GLN A 60 -7.87 -9.57 -17.26
CA GLN A 60 -7.71 -10.76 -18.12
C GLN A 60 -6.58 -11.68 -17.66
N SER A 61 -5.84 -11.32 -16.61
CA SER A 61 -4.68 -12.05 -16.09
C SER A 61 -4.73 -12.17 -14.57
N TYR A 62 -4.08 -11.27 -13.82
CA TYR A 62 -3.93 -11.38 -12.35
C TYR A 62 -5.24 -11.31 -11.55
N LEU A 63 -6.33 -10.84 -12.16
CA LEU A 63 -7.68 -10.84 -11.57
C LEU A 63 -8.58 -11.97 -12.11
N ASN A 64 -8.06 -12.82 -12.99
CA ASN A 64 -8.78 -13.97 -13.51
C ASN A 64 -8.59 -15.18 -12.58
N ILE A 65 -9.61 -15.44 -11.75
CA ILE A 65 -9.64 -16.55 -10.80
C ILE A 65 -9.46 -17.89 -11.52
N GLU A 66 -10.19 -18.13 -12.62
CA GLU A 66 -10.13 -19.41 -13.36
C GLU A 66 -8.72 -19.69 -13.89
N SER A 67 -8.04 -18.69 -14.46
CA SER A 67 -6.67 -18.83 -14.93
C SER A 67 -5.71 -19.22 -13.80
N ILE A 68 -5.85 -18.61 -12.62
CA ILE A 68 -4.97 -18.88 -11.48
C ILE A 68 -5.24 -20.26 -10.88
N ILE A 69 -6.50 -20.66 -10.74
CA ILE A 69 -6.88 -21.99 -10.25
C ILE A 69 -6.38 -23.07 -11.21
N SER A 70 -6.53 -22.87 -12.53
CA SER A 70 -6.00 -23.81 -13.53
C SER A 70 -4.49 -24.02 -13.41
N VAL A 71 -3.73 -22.95 -13.11
CA VAL A 71 -2.30 -23.07 -12.85
C VAL A 71 -2.03 -23.80 -11.54
N ALA A 72 -2.76 -23.51 -10.47
CA ALA A 72 -2.59 -24.18 -9.18
C ALA A 72 -2.77 -25.71 -9.31
N GLU A 73 -3.79 -26.13 -10.05
CA GLU A 73 -4.04 -27.54 -10.37
C GLU A 73 -2.92 -28.16 -11.22
N LYS A 74 -2.55 -27.49 -12.32
CA LYS A 74 -1.50 -27.96 -13.24
C LYS A 74 -0.13 -28.08 -12.58
N ALA A 75 0.20 -27.15 -11.69
CA ALA A 75 1.47 -27.12 -10.99
C ALA A 75 1.48 -28.03 -9.75
N HIS A 76 0.32 -28.59 -9.35
CA HIS A 76 0.14 -29.38 -8.14
C HIS A 76 0.71 -28.67 -6.90
N VAL A 77 0.26 -27.43 -6.66
CA VAL A 77 0.68 -26.66 -5.49
C VAL A 77 -0.14 -27.04 -4.26
N ASP A 78 0.48 -26.98 -3.08
CA ASP A 78 -0.22 -27.25 -1.81
C ASP A 78 -0.87 -25.97 -1.25
N ALA A 79 -0.33 -24.80 -1.62
CA ALA A 79 -0.83 -23.52 -1.14
C ALA A 79 -0.72 -22.40 -2.18
N VAL A 80 -1.59 -21.40 -2.05
CA VAL A 80 -1.59 -20.15 -2.82
C VAL A 80 -1.42 -18.96 -1.88
N HIS A 81 -0.38 -18.17 -2.11
CA HIS A 81 -0.19 -16.89 -1.45
C HIS A 81 -0.61 -15.75 -2.38
N PRO A 82 -1.58 -14.91 -2.00
CA PRO A 82 -2.10 -13.88 -2.89
C PRO A 82 -1.30 -12.56 -2.88
N GLY A 83 -0.19 -12.47 -2.12
CA GLY A 83 0.48 -11.20 -1.83
C GLY A 83 -0.47 -10.14 -1.26
N TYR A 84 -0.47 -8.95 -1.87
CA TYR A 84 -1.39 -7.85 -1.60
C TYR A 84 -1.96 -7.27 -2.90
N GLY A 85 -3.10 -6.55 -2.83
CA GLY A 85 -3.82 -6.12 -4.04
C GLY A 85 -4.37 -7.31 -4.84
N PHE A 86 -4.78 -7.08 -6.09
CA PHE A 86 -5.40 -8.10 -6.95
C PHE A 86 -6.52 -8.88 -6.25
N LEU A 87 -6.32 -10.19 -6.05
CA LEU A 87 -7.32 -11.10 -5.47
C LEU A 87 -7.12 -11.35 -3.96
N SER A 88 -6.17 -10.67 -3.31
CA SER A 88 -5.80 -10.95 -1.90
C SER A 88 -6.90 -10.73 -0.87
N GLU A 89 -7.93 -9.93 -1.18
CA GLU A 89 -9.09 -9.70 -0.30
C GLU A 89 -10.40 -10.19 -0.92
N ARG A 90 -10.32 -11.02 -1.97
CA ARG A 90 -11.46 -11.60 -2.67
C ARG A 90 -11.85 -12.92 -2.03
N ALA A 91 -12.95 -12.90 -1.28
CA ALA A 91 -13.47 -14.09 -0.59
C ALA A 91 -13.80 -15.25 -1.55
N ASP A 92 -14.27 -14.94 -2.75
CA ASP A 92 -14.57 -15.92 -3.81
C ASP A 92 -13.31 -16.54 -4.41
N PHE A 93 -12.19 -15.82 -4.44
CA PHE A 93 -10.89 -16.39 -4.81
C PHE A 93 -10.39 -17.35 -3.74
N ALA A 94 -10.43 -16.95 -2.47
CA ALA A 94 -10.06 -17.83 -1.36
C ALA A 94 -10.92 -19.11 -1.34
N GLU A 95 -12.24 -18.98 -1.57
CA GLU A 95 -13.15 -20.13 -1.68
C GLU A 95 -12.83 -21.02 -2.89
N ALA A 96 -12.47 -20.45 -4.04
CA ALA A 96 -12.07 -21.22 -5.22
C ALA A 96 -10.76 -22.00 -4.98
N VAL A 97 -9.79 -21.40 -4.27
CA VAL A 97 -8.54 -22.07 -3.87
C VAL A 97 -8.84 -23.24 -2.92
N GLU A 98 -9.66 -23.04 -1.90
CA GLU A 98 -10.05 -24.10 -0.95
C GLU A 98 -10.82 -25.24 -1.65
N LYS A 99 -11.72 -24.93 -2.60
CA LYS A 99 -12.45 -25.94 -3.40
C LYS A 99 -11.54 -26.76 -4.31
N ALA A 100 -10.42 -26.20 -4.76
CA ALA A 100 -9.41 -26.92 -5.52
C ALA A 100 -8.52 -27.83 -4.64
N GLY A 101 -8.77 -27.90 -3.33
CA GLY A 101 -7.98 -28.70 -2.39
C GLY A 101 -6.63 -28.08 -2.02
N VAL A 102 -6.48 -26.76 -2.25
CA VAL A 102 -5.26 -26.00 -2.02
C VAL A 102 -5.45 -25.06 -0.83
N VAL A 103 -4.41 -24.84 -0.03
CA VAL A 103 -4.47 -23.91 1.12
C VAL A 103 -4.36 -22.46 0.65
N PHE A 104 -5.32 -21.63 1.02
CA PHE A 104 -5.21 -20.18 0.85
C PHE A 104 -4.38 -19.57 2.00
N ILE A 105 -3.25 -18.92 1.69
CA ILE A 105 -2.39 -18.26 2.69
C ILE A 105 -2.94 -16.85 2.96
N GLY A 106 -3.98 -16.80 3.79
CA GLY A 106 -4.68 -15.60 4.22
C GLY A 106 -5.86 -15.95 5.14
N PRO A 107 -6.73 -15.00 5.49
CA PRO A 107 -7.89 -15.28 6.32
C PRO A 107 -8.95 -16.08 5.53
N SER A 108 -9.80 -16.80 6.25
CA SER A 108 -10.88 -17.60 5.66
C SER A 108 -11.90 -16.75 4.86
N PRO A 109 -12.58 -17.35 3.85
CA PRO A 109 -13.69 -16.70 3.16
C PRO A 109 -14.78 -16.19 4.11
N HIS A 110 -15.01 -16.89 5.24
CA HIS A 110 -15.95 -16.46 6.27
C HIS A 110 -15.53 -15.14 6.93
N ALA A 111 -14.27 -15.04 7.37
CA ALA A 111 -13.73 -13.82 7.95
C ALA A 111 -13.77 -12.66 6.95
N MET A 112 -13.44 -12.93 5.67
CA MET A 112 -13.53 -11.92 4.61
C MET A 112 -14.96 -11.43 4.38
N ASN A 113 -15.93 -12.33 4.34
CA ASN A 113 -17.35 -12.02 4.16
C ASN A 113 -18.02 -11.40 5.39
N SER A 114 -17.38 -11.42 6.56
CA SER A 114 -17.87 -10.75 7.76
C SER A 114 -17.74 -9.23 7.67
N ILE A 115 -16.91 -8.72 6.74
CA ILE A 115 -16.69 -7.28 6.49
C ILE A 115 -16.82 -7.02 5.00
N LYS A 116 -18.08 -6.90 4.51
CA LYS A 116 -18.40 -6.58 3.10
C LYS A 116 -18.52 -5.08 2.85
N SER A 117 -18.89 -4.33 3.88
CA SER A 117 -19.01 -2.87 3.85
C SER A 117 -18.26 -2.21 5.00
N LYS A 118 -18.02 -0.90 4.88
CA LYS A 118 -17.44 -0.08 5.96
C LYS A 118 -18.31 -0.10 7.21
N LEU A 119 -19.63 -0.22 7.04
CA LEU A 119 -20.58 -0.28 8.15
C LEU A 119 -20.48 -1.60 8.92
N ASP A 120 -20.26 -2.73 8.24
CA ASP A 120 -20.03 -4.01 8.92
C ASP A 120 -18.78 -3.94 9.80
N GLY A 121 -17.70 -3.40 9.25
CA GLY A 121 -16.46 -3.17 10.00
C GLY A 121 -16.68 -2.29 11.23
N LYS A 122 -17.41 -1.18 11.10
CA LYS A 122 -17.74 -0.31 12.25
C LYS A 122 -18.57 -0.98 13.32
N ARG A 123 -19.56 -1.79 12.93
CA ARG A 123 -20.40 -2.53 13.90
C ARG A 123 -19.54 -3.50 14.70
N LEU A 124 -18.63 -4.20 14.03
CA LEU A 124 -17.65 -5.07 14.70
C LEU A 124 -16.68 -4.28 15.57
N ALA A 125 -16.19 -3.13 15.10
CA ALA A 125 -15.32 -2.24 15.87
C ALA A 125 -16.01 -1.82 17.18
N LYS A 126 -17.25 -1.32 17.08
CA LYS A 126 -18.08 -0.97 18.24
C LYS A 126 -18.29 -2.15 19.20
N ALA A 127 -18.61 -3.35 18.69
CA ALA A 127 -18.81 -4.54 19.51
C ALA A 127 -17.52 -5.05 20.19
N SER A 128 -16.37 -4.82 19.56
CA SER A 128 -15.05 -5.15 20.10
C SER A 128 -14.48 -4.08 21.04
N GLY A 129 -15.13 -2.92 21.17
CA GLY A 129 -14.64 -1.81 21.99
C GLY A 129 -13.58 -0.95 21.31
N VAL A 130 -13.32 -1.17 20.02
CA VAL A 130 -12.48 -0.27 19.23
C VAL A 130 -13.24 1.04 19.04
N PRO A 131 -12.61 2.21 19.30
CA PRO A 131 -13.30 3.47 19.11
C PRO A 131 -13.60 3.74 17.63
N ILE A 132 -14.80 4.26 17.36
CA ILE A 132 -15.31 4.63 16.04
C ILE A 132 -15.58 6.13 16.02
N SER A 133 -15.46 6.76 14.85
CA SER A 133 -15.74 8.20 14.75
C SER A 133 -17.19 8.50 15.15
N PRO A 134 -17.45 9.54 15.96
CA PRO A 134 -18.80 9.99 16.25
C PRO A 134 -19.55 10.25 14.94
N GLY A 135 -20.79 9.79 14.81
CA GLY A 135 -21.49 9.86 13.53
C GLY A 135 -22.84 9.17 13.54
N SER A 136 -23.28 8.77 12.36
CA SER A 136 -24.45 7.91 12.18
C SER A 136 -24.10 6.44 12.45
N ASP A 137 -25.03 5.69 13.06
CA ASP A 137 -24.89 4.24 13.30
C ASP A 137 -25.10 3.40 12.01
N GLY A 138 -25.48 4.04 10.91
CA GLY A 138 -25.75 3.43 9.62
C GLY A 138 -25.92 4.47 8.51
N PRO A 139 -26.49 4.07 7.35
CA PRO A 139 -26.92 5.01 6.33
C PRO A 139 -27.93 6.01 6.90
N VAL A 140 -27.88 7.23 6.41
CA VAL A 140 -28.76 8.33 6.78
C VAL A 140 -29.79 8.50 5.66
N GLU A 141 -31.08 8.52 6.01
CA GLU A 141 -32.17 8.39 5.05
C GLU A 141 -32.32 9.65 4.18
N ASN A 142 -32.30 10.80 4.84
CA ASN A 142 -32.63 12.09 4.23
C ASN A 142 -31.76 13.24 4.79
N LEU A 143 -31.86 14.40 4.13
CA LEU A 143 -31.07 15.58 4.46
C LEU A 143 -31.42 16.15 5.84
N ASP A 144 -32.68 16.06 6.28
CA ASP A 144 -33.09 16.57 7.60
C ASP A 144 -32.46 15.77 8.74
N GLU A 145 -32.41 14.44 8.60
CA GLU A 145 -31.68 13.57 9.51
C GLU A 145 -30.17 13.86 9.48
N ALA A 146 -29.60 14.07 8.29
CA ALA A 146 -28.20 14.43 8.11
C ALA A 146 -27.83 15.70 8.88
N ILE A 147 -28.67 16.75 8.79
CA ILE A 147 -28.47 18.02 9.51
C ILE A 147 -28.52 17.80 11.03
N LYS A 148 -29.52 17.07 11.54
CA LYS A 148 -29.62 16.77 12.98
C LYS A 148 -28.39 16.04 13.52
N ILE A 149 -27.88 15.07 12.76
CA ILE A 149 -26.67 14.33 13.13
C ILE A 149 -25.46 15.26 13.11
N ALA A 150 -25.33 16.08 12.07
CA ALA A 150 -24.25 17.04 11.90
C ALA A 150 -24.21 18.08 13.04
N ASP A 151 -25.37 18.60 13.45
CA ASP A 151 -25.47 19.56 14.55
C ASP A 151 -25.11 18.92 15.90
N ARG A 152 -25.50 17.66 16.10
CA ARG A 152 -25.18 16.90 17.32
C ARG A 152 -23.68 16.62 17.46
N ILE A 153 -23.00 16.21 16.38
CA ILE A 153 -21.56 15.90 16.41
C ILE A 153 -20.68 17.14 16.16
N GLY A 154 -21.28 18.21 15.65
CA GLY A 154 -20.65 19.46 15.26
C GLY A 154 -19.85 19.36 13.96
N TYR A 155 -19.70 20.49 13.27
CA TYR A 155 -18.82 20.62 12.10
C TYR A 155 -17.33 20.76 12.52
N PRO A 156 -16.36 20.48 11.61
CA PRO A 156 -16.57 19.85 10.31
C PRO A 156 -16.93 18.36 10.42
N ILE A 157 -17.70 17.88 9.45
CA ILE A 157 -18.09 16.47 9.29
C ILE A 157 -17.57 15.90 7.98
N MET A 158 -17.66 14.59 7.83
CA MET A 158 -17.36 13.86 6.61
C MET A 158 -18.61 13.11 6.15
N VAL A 159 -19.05 13.39 4.93
CA VAL A 159 -20.12 12.65 4.25
C VAL A 159 -19.48 11.57 3.38
N LYS A 160 -19.84 10.31 3.59
CA LYS A 160 -19.22 9.15 2.94
C LYS A 160 -20.26 8.23 2.33
N ALA A 161 -19.99 7.66 1.16
CA ALA A 161 -20.76 6.55 0.62
C ALA A 161 -20.61 5.30 1.51
N ALA A 162 -21.73 4.65 1.85
CA ALA A 162 -21.75 3.47 2.73
C ALA A 162 -21.16 2.22 2.07
N TYR A 163 -21.25 2.17 0.74
CA TYR A 163 -20.70 1.11 -0.09
C TYR A 163 -19.59 1.70 -0.99
N GLY A 164 -18.54 0.91 -1.23
CA GLY A 164 -17.41 1.31 -2.08
C GLY A 164 -16.09 1.62 -1.34
N GLY A 165 -15.03 1.84 -2.13
CA GLY A 165 -13.64 2.07 -1.68
C GLY A 165 -12.94 3.16 -2.50
N GLY A 166 -11.65 3.44 -2.22
CA GLY A 166 -10.80 4.30 -3.06
C GLY A 166 -11.07 5.82 -3.01
N GLY A 167 -11.75 6.32 -1.97
CA GLY A 167 -11.97 7.76 -1.76
C GLY A 167 -13.11 8.39 -2.57
N THR A 168 -13.76 7.64 -3.47
CA THR A 168 -14.93 8.11 -4.23
C THR A 168 -16.14 8.28 -3.29
N GLY A 169 -16.82 9.44 -3.38
CA GLY A 169 -18.00 9.73 -2.55
C GLY A 169 -17.68 10.12 -1.10
N ILE A 170 -16.46 10.61 -0.83
CA ILE A 170 -16.05 11.17 0.46
C ILE A 170 -15.94 12.69 0.32
N THR A 171 -16.61 13.46 1.19
CA THR A 171 -16.54 14.92 1.15
C THR A 171 -16.54 15.51 2.56
N LYS A 172 -15.55 16.37 2.82
CA LYS A 172 -15.50 17.17 4.04
C LYS A 172 -16.51 18.31 3.92
N VAL A 173 -17.30 18.50 4.97
CA VAL A 173 -18.33 19.53 5.06
C VAL A 173 -18.08 20.35 6.31
N ASP A 174 -17.88 21.65 6.12
CA ASP A 174 -17.51 22.62 7.16
C ASP A 174 -18.72 23.41 7.71
N SER A 175 -19.88 23.37 7.03
CA SER A 175 -21.12 24.03 7.49
C SER A 175 -22.39 23.32 7.01
N GLN A 176 -23.54 23.72 7.55
CA GLN A 176 -24.85 23.20 7.17
C GLN A 176 -25.20 23.53 5.71
N GLU A 177 -24.90 24.74 5.24
CA GLU A 177 -25.16 25.16 3.85
C GLU A 177 -24.40 24.26 2.88
N GLN A 178 -23.14 23.97 3.19
CA GLN A 178 -22.33 23.05 2.40
C GLN A 178 -22.88 21.62 2.46
N LEU A 179 -23.44 21.17 3.59
CA LEU A 179 -24.08 19.86 3.69
C LEU A 179 -25.22 19.71 2.68
N ILE A 180 -26.08 20.72 2.58
CA ILE A 180 -27.22 20.75 1.64
C ILE A 180 -26.73 20.62 0.21
N GLU A 181 -25.70 21.36 -0.19
CA GLU A 181 -25.13 21.31 -1.54
C GLU A 181 -24.50 19.95 -1.87
N VAL A 182 -23.76 19.38 -0.89
CA VAL A 182 -22.97 18.17 -1.08
C VAL A 182 -23.85 16.92 -1.05
N TRP A 183 -24.96 16.93 -0.32
CA TRP A 183 -25.79 15.74 -0.09
C TRP A 183 -26.27 15.08 -1.39
N GLU A 184 -26.96 15.84 -2.23
CA GLU A 184 -27.51 15.35 -3.50
C GLU A 184 -26.41 14.99 -4.50
N ARG A 185 -25.31 15.74 -4.49
CA ARG A 185 -24.14 15.44 -5.32
C ARG A 185 -23.53 14.10 -4.93
N ASN A 186 -23.34 13.86 -3.64
CA ASN A 186 -22.72 12.63 -3.15
C ASN A 186 -23.63 11.41 -3.32
N LYS A 187 -24.96 11.56 -3.18
CA LYS A 187 -25.92 10.48 -3.51
C LYS A 187 -25.79 10.07 -4.97
N ARG A 188 -25.75 11.04 -5.90
CA ARG A 188 -25.56 10.75 -7.34
C ARG A 188 -24.23 10.06 -7.61
N LEU A 189 -23.13 10.55 -7.03
CA LEU A 189 -21.81 9.94 -7.20
C LEU A 189 -21.75 8.51 -6.64
N ALA A 190 -22.33 8.29 -5.46
CA ALA A 190 -22.41 6.96 -4.85
C ALA A 190 -23.21 5.99 -5.73
N TYR A 191 -24.37 6.44 -6.24
CA TYR A 191 -25.19 5.62 -7.13
C TYR A 191 -24.48 5.29 -8.45
N GLN A 192 -23.81 6.28 -9.07
CA GLN A 192 -23.06 6.07 -10.30
C GLN A 192 -21.86 5.13 -10.11
N ALA A 193 -21.19 5.21 -8.97
CA ALA A 193 -20.01 4.39 -8.69
C ALA A 193 -20.36 2.98 -8.21
N PHE A 194 -21.44 2.82 -7.44
CA PHE A 194 -21.70 1.60 -6.66
C PHE A 194 -23.11 1.04 -6.80
N GLY A 195 -23.98 1.68 -7.60
CA GLY A 195 -25.38 1.27 -7.78
C GLY A 195 -26.27 1.50 -6.55
N LYS A 196 -25.73 2.09 -5.47
CA LYS A 196 -26.42 2.40 -4.21
C LYS A 196 -26.13 3.82 -3.78
N ALA A 197 -27.15 4.54 -3.31
CA ALA A 197 -27.06 5.94 -2.92
C ALA A 197 -26.93 6.16 -1.40
N ASP A 198 -26.70 5.08 -0.63
CA ASP A 198 -26.59 5.13 0.82
C ASP A 198 -25.37 5.96 1.25
N LEU A 199 -25.60 7.00 2.05
CA LEU A 199 -24.58 7.86 2.64
C LEU A 199 -24.59 7.74 4.16
N TYR A 200 -23.45 7.90 4.81
CA TYR A 200 -23.32 8.00 6.26
C TYR A 200 -22.46 9.21 6.65
N ILE A 201 -22.60 9.67 7.89
CA ILE A 201 -21.92 10.87 8.40
C ILE A 201 -21.00 10.50 9.54
N GLU A 202 -19.82 11.10 9.56
CA GLU A 202 -18.87 11.01 10.66
C GLU A 202 -18.29 12.37 11.01
N LYS A 203 -17.77 12.51 12.22
CA LYS A 203 -16.94 13.64 12.60
C LYS A 203 -15.67 13.61 11.75
N ALA A 204 -15.34 14.74 11.13
CA ALA A 204 -14.06 14.88 10.46
C ALA A 204 -12.97 15.05 11.53
N ALA A 205 -11.97 14.19 11.51
CA ALA A 205 -10.80 14.37 12.33
C ALA A 205 -10.04 15.61 11.87
N VAL A 206 -9.72 16.51 12.82
CA VAL A 206 -8.88 17.68 12.58
C VAL A 206 -7.43 17.24 12.67
N ASN A 207 -6.62 17.61 11.67
CA ASN A 207 -5.23 17.20 11.53
C ASN A 207 -5.05 15.67 11.65
N PRO A 208 -5.75 14.89 10.82
CA PRO A 208 -5.76 13.44 10.96
C PRO A 208 -4.40 12.87 10.65
N ARG A 209 -4.03 11.86 11.44
CA ARG A 209 -2.97 10.91 11.13
C ARG A 209 -3.56 9.57 10.79
N HIS A 210 -2.95 8.89 9.83
CA HIS A 210 -3.30 7.53 9.49
C HIS A 210 -2.39 6.59 10.28
N ILE A 211 -2.94 5.98 11.33
CA ILE A 211 -2.24 5.02 12.19
C ILE A 211 -2.87 3.66 12.01
N GLU A 212 -2.05 2.63 11.86
CA GLU A 212 -2.55 1.30 11.60
C GLU A 212 -1.82 0.26 12.44
N PHE A 213 -2.52 -0.78 12.89
CA PHE A 213 -1.99 -1.80 13.80
C PHE A 213 -1.94 -3.17 13.13
N GLN A 214 -0.85 -3.90 13.32
CA GLN A 214 -0.69 -5.24 12.75
C GLN A 214 -1.39 -6.29 13.64
N LEU A 215 -2.54 -6.80 13.20
CA LEU A 215 -3.22 -7.94 13.81
C LEU A 215 -2.61 -9.26 13.29
N ILE A 216 -2.37 -10.19 14.21
CA ILE A 216 -1.88 -11.54 13.94
C ILE A 216 -2.76 -12.52 14.72
N GLY A 217 -3.24 -13.58 14.07
CA GLY A 217 -4.03 -14.62 14.73
C GLY A 217 -3.79 -16.01 14.17
N ASP A 218 -3.97 -17.03 15.00
CA ASP A 218 -3.98 -18.44 14.57
C ASP A 218 -5.41 -19.00 14.49
N LYS A 219 -5.55 -20.23 14.00
CA LYS A 219 -6.87 -20.91 13.94
C LYS A 219 -7.34 -21.45 15.30
N TYR A 220 -6.54 -21.31 16.35
CA TYR A 220 -6.79 -21.83 17.68
C TYR A 220 -7.32 -20.75 18.64
N GLY A 221 -7.55 -19.54 18.15
CA GLY A 221 -8.13 -18.44 18.91
C GLY A 221 -7.09 -17.59 19.66
N ASN A 222 -5.80 -17.71 19.33
CA ASN A 222 -4.76 -16.84 19.87
C ASN A 222 -4.56 -15.63 18.95
N TYR A 223 -4.44 -14.45 19.56
CA TYR A 223 -4.32 -13.17 18.86
C TYR A 223 -3.26 -12.30 19.53
N VAL A 224 -2.55 -11.54 18.73
CA VAL A 224 -1.61 -10.50 19.17
C VAL A 224 -1.60 -9.32 18.20
N VAL A 225 -1.14 -8.18 18.68
CA VAL A 225 -1.02 -6.93 17.92
C VAL A 225 0.44 -6.48 17.91
N ALA A 226 1.07 -6.47 16.73
CA ALA A 226 2.47 -6.06 16.55
C ALA A 226 2.58 -4.55 16.31
N TRP A 227 2.22 -3.78 17.35
CA TRP A 227 2.25 -2.31 17.43
C TRP A 227 1.68 -1.62 16.17
N GLU A 228 1.87 -0.31 16.07
CA GLU A 228 1.37 0.52 14.99
C GLU A 228 2.44 0.95 13.98
N ARG A 229 1.96 1.33 12.80
CA ARG A 229 2.70 2.06 11.78
C ARG A 229 2.04 3.42 11.56
N GLU A 230 2.88 4.43 11.36
CA GLU A 230 2.52 5.78 10.95
C GLU A 230 2.56 5.88 9.43
N CYS A 231 1.40 5.98 8.80
CA CYS A 231 1.26 5.97 7.34
C CYS A 231 0.65 7.30 6.83
N THR A 232 0.83 8.39 7.57
CA THR A 232 0.19 9.68 7.30
C THR A 232 0.69 10.38 6.05
N ILE A 233 1.93 10.14 5.62
CA ILE A 233 2.48 10.77 4.41
C ILE A 233 1.89 10.09 3.17
N GLN A 234 0.88 10.73 2.60
CA GLN A 234 0.09 10.20 1.50
C GLN A 234 -0.11 11.24 0.39
N ARG A 235 -0.33 10.76 -0.84
CA ARG A 235 -0.78 11.56 -1.99
C ARG A 235 -2.03 10.93 -2.58
N ARG A 236 -3.13 11.67 -2.64
CA ARG A 236 -4.43 11.15 -3.14
C ARG A 236 -4.81 9.82 -2.47
N ASN A 237 -4.64 9.76 -1.15
CA ASN A 237 -4.90 8.57 -0.32
C ASN A 237 -3.97 7.37 -0.58
N GLN A 238 -2.92 7.52 -1.40
CA GLN A 238 -1.87 6.52 -1.56
C GLN A 238 -0.72 6.82 -0.61
N LYS A 239 -0.35 5.83 0.22
CA LYS A 239 0.79 5.92 1.14
C LYS A 239 2.10 6.00 0.36
N LEU A 240 3.03 6.82 0.84
CA LEU A 240 4.33 7.08 0.21
C LEU A 240 5.51 6.81 1.16
N ILE A 241 5.36 7.22 2.42
CA ILE A 241 6.33 6.99 3.49
C ILE A 241 5.57 6.44 4.70
N GLU A 242 6.10 5.38 5.26
CA GLU A 242 5.57 4.71 6.45
C GLU A 242 6.68 4.55 7.48
N GLU A 243 6.35 4.66 8.77
CA GLU A 243 7.33 4.44 9.84
C GLU A 243 6.77 3.66 11.03
N ALA A 244 7.63 2.89 11.69
CA ALA A 244 7.27 2.07 12.85
C ALA A 244 8.34 2.23 13.95
N PRO A 245 7.94 2.52 15.20
CA PRO A 245 6.59 2.92 15.64
C PRO A 245 6.19 4.32 15.12
N SER A 246 4.96 4.76 15.42
CA SER A 246 4.60 6.16 15.19
C SER A 246 5.39 7.07 16.14
N PRO A 247 5.94 8.20 15.66
CA PRO A 247 6.64 9.17 16.50
C PRO A 247 5.74 9.94 17.47
N VAL A 248 4.41 9.90 17.28
CA VAL A 248 3.48 10.70 18.10
C VAL A 248 2.60 9.88 19.03
N VAL A 249 2.51 8.56 18.84
CA VAL A 249 1.67 7.68 19.66
C VAL A 249 2.44 7.26 20.91
N LYS A 250 1.87 7.54 22.08
CA LYS A 250 2.43 7.16 23.39
C LYS A 250 2.17 5.69 23.68
N MET A 251 2.93 5.13 24.61
CA MET A 251 2.79 3.72 24.97
C MET A 251 1.41 3.41 25.54
N GLU A 252 0.87 4.28 26.39
CA GLU A 252 -0.44 4.06 27.02
C GLU A 252 -1.58 4.11 25.99
N GLU A 253 -1.46 4.98 25.00
CA GLU A 253 -2.42 5.10 23.89
C GLU A 253 -2.37 3.86 22.99
N ARG A 254 -1.16 3.36 22.72
CA ARG A 254 -0.92 2.13 21.95
C ARG A 254 -1.50 0.90 22.65
N GLU A 255 -1.22 0.72 23.94
CA GLU A 255 -1.67 -0.45 24.71
C GLU A 255 -3.20 -0.52 24.81
N ARG A 256 -3.88 0.63 24.91
CA ARG A 256 -5.35 0.71 24.91
C ARG A 256 -6.00 0.10 23.65
N MET A 257 -5.27 -0.01 22.54
CA MET A 257 -5.79 -0.56 21.28
C MET A 257 -5.62 -2.08 21.18
N PHE A 258 -4.72 -2.70 21.94
CA PHE A 258 -4.38 -4.12 21.76
C PHE A 258 -5.57 -5.04 22.04
N GLU A 259 -6.17 -4.95 23.23
CA GLU A 259 -7.29 -5.80 23.61
C GLU A 259 -8.52 -5.63 22.69
N PRO A 260 -8.96 -4.40 22.36
CA PRO A 260 -10.04 -4.20 21.39
C PRO A 260 -9.78 -4.82 20.02
N ILE A 261 -8.55 -4.68 19.49
CA ILE A 261 -8.19 -5.23 18.18
C ILE A 261 -8.11 -6.77 18.22
N MET A 262 -7.57 -7.35 19.31
CA MET A 262 -7.59 -8.81 19.50
C MET A 262 -9.03 -9.34 19.56
N LYS A 263 -9.91 -8.67 20.32
CA LYS A 263 -11.34 -9.01 20.39
C LYS A 263 -12.03 -8.88 19.03
N PHE A 264 -11.68 -7.87 18.23
CA PHE A 264 -12.17 -7.75 16.86
C PHE A 264 -11.80 -8.98 16.03
N GLY A 265 -10.53 -9.41 16.09
CA GLY A 265 -10.04 -10.62 15.43
C GLY A 265 -10.81 -11.88 15.87
N GLN A 266 -11.05 -12.02 17.18
CA GLN A 266 -11.84 -13.12 17.75
C GLN A 266 -13.27 -13.17 17.21
N LEU A 267 -13.96 -12.03 17.14
CA LEU A 267 -15.36 -11.95 16.69
C LEU A 267 -15.56 -12.49 15.27
N ILE A 268 -14.57 -12.30 14.39
CA ILE A 268 -14.63 -12.77 13.00
C ILE A 268 -13.83 -14.05 12.75
N ARG A 269 -13.29 -14.67 13.82
CA ARG A 269 -12.38 -15.82 13.75
C ARG A 269 -11.25 -15.59 12.74
N TYR A 270 -10.64 -14.42 12.83
CA TYR A 270 -9.55 -14.02 11.94
C TYR A 270 -8.34 -14.95 12.16
N HIS A 271 -7.61 -15.27 11.11
CA HIS A 271 -6.31 -15.96 11.22
C HIS A 271 -5.36 -15.44 10.14
N THR A 272 -4.07 -15.74 10.30
CA THR A 272 -2.93 -15.15 9.57
C THR A 272 -2.66 -13.69 9.95
N LEU A 273 -2.56 -12.79 8.99
CA LEU A 273 -2.15 -11.39 9.16
C LEU A 273 -3.22 -10.46 8.60
N GLY A 274 -3.50 -9.38 9.33
CA GLY A 274 -4.36 -8.30 8.87
C GLY A 274 -3.91 -6.98 9.48
N THR A 275 -4.33 -5.87 8.88
CA THR A 275 -4.01 -4.55 9.42
C THR A 275 -5.26 -3.77 9.76
N PHE A 276 -5.31 -3.35 11.00
CA PHE A 276 -6.37 -2.53 11.55
C PHE A 276 -6.05 -1.05 11.34
N GLU A 277 -6.66 -0.41 10.34
CA GLU A 277 -6.42 1.00 10.02
C GLU A 277 -7.31 1.93 10.86
N THR A 278 -6.73 3.02 11.32
CA THR A 278 -7.39 4.05 12.12
C THR A 278 -7.00 5.44 11.66
N VAL A 279 -7.86 6.41 11.94
CA VAL A 279 -7.47 7.81 12.01
C VAL A 279 -7.20 8.16 13.46
N PHE A 280 -6.00 8.66 13.73
CA PHE A 280 -5.62 9.22 15.01
C PHE A 280 -5.79 10.74 14.99
N SER A 281 -6.41 11.28 16.03
CA SER A 281 -6.56 12.72 16.21
C SER A 281 -5.55 13.23 17.24
N ASP A 282 -4.60 14.05 16.80
CA ASP A 282 -3.62 14.68 17.69
C ASP A 282 -4.26 15.53 18.79
N VAL A 283 -5.46 16.08 18.54
CA VAL A 283 -6.19 16.94 19.49
C VAL A 283 -6.88 16.14 20.57
N SER A 284 -7.67 15.12 20.19
CA SER A 284 -8.42 14.31 21.16
C SER A 284 -7.61 13.14 21.73
N ARG A 285 -6.46 12.81 21.12
CA ARG A 285 -5.63 11.63 21.43
C ARG A 285 -6.42 10.32 21.33
N GLU A 286 -7.39 10.27 20.43
CA GLU A 286 -8.25 9.12 20.18
C GLU A 286 -8.03 8.53 18.79
N PHE A 287 -8.22 7.21 18.69
CA PHE A 287 -8.18 6.43 17.46
C PHE A 287 -9.59 6.18 16.96
N TYR A 288 -9.82 6.33 15.66
CA TYR A 288 -11.10 6.03 15.04
C TYR A 288 -10.93 4.99 13.94
N PHE A 289 -11.58 3.84 14.08
CA PHE A 289 -11.53 2.77 13.10
C PHE A 289 -11.90 3.25 11.68
N LEU A 290 -11.09 2.84 10.71
CA LEU A 290 -11.37 3.02 9.28
C LEU A 290 -11.77 1.69 8.65
N GLU A 291 -10.86 0.72 8.65
CA GLU A 291 -11.03 -0.57 8.01
C GLU A 291 -10.06 -1.62 8.54
N LEU A 292 -10.35 -2.89 8.24
CA LEU A 292 -9.41 -4.00 8.39
C LEU A 292 -8.98 -4.44 6.98
N ASN A 293 -7.71 -4.25 6.66
CA ASN A 293 -7.10 -4.88 5.50
C ASN A 293 -6.84 -6.35 5.82
N LYS A 294 -7.47 -7.24 5.07
CA LYS A 294 -7.56 -8.69 5.35
C LYS A 294 -6.41 -9.47 4.72
N ARG A 295 -5.21 -8.89 4.75
CA ARG A 295 -4.02 -9.33 4.02
C ARG A 295 -2.75 -8.72 4.61
N LEU A 296 -1.61 -9.18 4.12
CA LEU A 296 -0.33 -8.49 4.28
C LEU A 296 -0.39 -7.10 3.58
N GLN A 297 0.38 -6.14 4.08
CA GLN A 297 0.52 -4.81 3.50
C GLN A 297 1.92 -4.56 2.95
N VAL A 298 2.05 -3.52 2.13
CA VAL A 298 3.32 -3.15 1.46
C VAL A 298 4.38 -2.84 2.51
N GLU A 299 3.96 -2.08 3.53
CA GLU A 299 4.69 -1.54 4.67
C GLU A 299 4.89 -2.55 5.84
N HIS A 300 4.61 -3.84 5.64
CA HIS A 300 4.96 -4.85 6.65
C HIS A 300 6.46 -4.90 7.02
N PRO A 301 7.45 -4.58 6.14
CA PRO A 301 8.86 -4.71 6.49
C PRO A 301 9.33 -3.83 7.65
N ILE A 302 8.72 -2.66 7.87
CA ILE A 302 9.07 -1.81 9.02
C ILE A 302 8.65 -2.45 10.34
N THR A 303 7.53 -3.17 10.37
CA THR A 303 7.15 -4.02 11.52
C THR A 303 8.11 -5.20 11.66
N GLU A 304 8.45 -5.90 10.58
CA GLU A 304 9.43 -7.00 10.62
C GLU A 304 10.76 -6.55 11.23
N THR A 305 11.20 -5.35 10.87
CA THR A 305 12.49 -4.79 11.25
C THR A 305 12.56 -4.50 12.76
N ILE A 306 11.55 -3.83 13.33
CA ILE A 306 11.56 -3.48 14.76
C ILE A 306 11.29 -4.69 15.67
N PHE A 307 10.51 -5.68 15.20
CA PHE A 307 10.20 -6.89 15.96
C PHE A 307 11.18 -8.04 15.71
N ARG A 308 11.98 -7.99 14.65
CA ARG A 308 12.85 -9.09 14.18
C ARG A 308 12.07 -10.38 13.96
N ILE A 309 10.93 -10.26 13.28
CA ILE A 309 10.04 -11.37 12.93
C ILE A 309 9.78 -11.31 11.44
N ASP A 310 9.94 -12.44 10.75
CA ASP A 310 9.56 -12.58 9.34
C ASP A 310 8.05 -12.84 9.27
N LEU A 311 7.29 -11.80 8.91
CA LEU A 311 5.83 -11.84 8.87
C LEU A 311 5.33 -12.75 7.75
N VAL A 312 6.02 -12.83 6.60
CA VAL A 312 5.61 -13.74 5.52
C VAL A 312 5.77 -15.20 5.93
N LYS A 313 6.90 -15.57 6.57
CA LYS A 313 7.08 -16.93 7.11
C LYS A 313 6.05 -17.23 8.18
N LEU A 314 5.77 -16.28 9.07
CA LEU A 314 4.74 -16.42 10.08
C LEU A 314 3.36 -16.64 9.43
N GLN A 315 3.02 -15.88 8.40
CA GLN A 315 1.77 -16.01 7.65
C GLN A 315 1.61 -17.42 7.07
N ILE A 316 2.66 -17.96 6.45
CA ILE A 316 2.70 -19.31 5.89
C ILE A 316 2.49 -20.36 7.00
N ARG A 317 3.20 -20.24 8.13
CA ARG A 317 3.07 -21.17 9.27
C ARG A 317 1.65 -21.17 9.85
N LEU A 318 1.06 -19.98 10.04
CA LEU A 318 -0.31 -19.84 10.53
C LEU A 318 -1.35 -20.37 9.54
N ALA A 319 -1.10 -20.27 8.23
CA ALA A 319 -1.95 -20.88 7.21
C ALA A 319 -1.84 -22.41 7.19
N ALA A 320 -0.68 -22.95 7.58
CA ALA A 320 -0.40 -24.37 7.74
C ALA A 320 -0.83 -24.95 9.10
N ASP A 321 -1.78 -24.29 9.77
CA ASP A 321 -2.33 -24.69 11.08
C ASP A 321 -1.31 -24.76 12.22
N GLU A 322 -0.20 -24.04 12.14
CA GLU A 322 0.67 -23.87 13.31
C GLU A 322 0.08 -22.89 14.33
N HIS A 323 0.39 -23.11 15.62
CA HIS A 323 0.05 -22.18 16.68
C HIS A 323 0.87 -20.89 16.61
N LEU A 324 0.28 -19.80 17.10
CA LEU A 324 1.01 -18.56 17.29
C LEU A 324 2.22 -18.79 18.22
N PRO A 325 3.46 -18.45 17.79
CA PRO A 325 4.66 -18.87 18.51
C PRO A 325 5.06 -17.93 19.66
N PHE A 326 4.22 -16.94 20.00
CA PHE A 326 4.48 -15.98 21.07
C PHE A 326 3.18 -15.37 21.59
N THR A 327 3.19 -14.99 22.85
CA THR A 327 2.18 -14.16 23.51
C THR A 327 2.38 -12.67 23.22
N GLN A 328 1.40 -11.82 23.55
CA GLN A 328 1.53 -10.37 23.42
C GLN A 328 2.71 -9.83 24.24
N GLU A 329 2.95 -10.39 25.43
CA GLU A 329 4.05 -9.97 26.31
C GLU A 329 5.42 -10.29 25.68
N GLU A 330 5.59 -11.50 25.15
CA GLU A 330 6.81 -11.91 24.45
C GLU A 330 7.03 -11.11 23.17
N LEU A 331 5.97 -10.77 22.45
CA LEU A 331 6.03 -9.90 21.27
C LEU A 331 6.51 -8.50 21.65
N ASN A 332 5.94 -7.89 22.69
CA ASN A 332 6.33 -6.55 23.15
C ASN A 332 7.81 -6.47 23.55
N LYS A 333 8.35 -7.53 24.18
CA LYS A 333 9.78 -7.62 24.55
C LYS A 333 10.74 -7.61 23.35
N ARG A 334 10.26 -7.87 22.14
CA ARG A 334 11.10 -7.91 20.94
C ARG A 334 11.34 -6.53 20.32
N VAL A 335 10.44 -5.57 20.54
CA VAL A 335 10.52 -4.27 19.87
C VAL A 335 11.84 -3.57 20.16
N ARG A 336 12.50 -3.09 19.10
CA ARG A 336 13.69 -2.25 19.21
C ARG A 336 13.79 -1.30 18.03
N GLY A 337 14.24 -0.08 18.31
CA GLY A 337 14.59 0.91 17.31
C GLY A 337 13.40 1.49 16.56
N HIS A 338 13.71 2.06 15.40
CA HIS A 338 12.76 2.74 14.53
C HIS A 338 13.06 2.38 13.08
N ALA A 339 12.01 2.13 12.29
CA ALA A 339 12.15 1.81 10.88
C ALA A 339 11.28 2.73 10.02
N ILE A 340 11.77 3.10 8.84
CA ILE A 340 11.07 3.94 7.87
C ILE A 340 11.12 3.27 6.49
N GLU A 341 9.99 3.17 5.82
CA GLU A 341 9.85 2.68 4.45
C GLU A 341 9.58 3.86 3.51
N TYR A 342 10.21 3.82 2.34
CA TYR A 342 9.95 4.72 1.22
C TYR A 342 9.52 3.91 0.00
N ARG A 343 8.34 4.19 -0.53
CA ARG A 343 7.82 3.55 -1.75
C ARG A 343 8.46 4.13 -3.00
N ILE A 344 9.41 3.41 -3.60
CA ILE A 344 10.07 3.86 -4.82
C ILE A 344 9.15 3.53 -6.00
N ASN A 345 8.44 4.56 -6.46
CA ASN A 345 7.51 4.46 -7.57
C ASN A 345 8.13 5.02 -8.85
N SER A 346 7.85 4.39 -9.99
CA SER A 346 8.18 4.87 -11.32
C SER A 346 7.16 5.94 -11.75
N GLU A 347 7.30 7.15 -11.21
CA GLU A 347 6.42 8.29 -11.45
C GLU A 347 7.24 9.53 -11.74
N ASP A 348 6.69 10.46 -12.52
CA ASP A 348 7.31 11.76 -12.80
C ASP A 348 6.77 12.86 -11.88
N PRO A 349 7.50 13.28 -10.84
CA PRO A 349 7.01 14.29 -9.91
C PRO A 349 6.80 15.67 -10.56
N MET A 350 7.44 15.97 -11.69
CA MET A 350 7.24 17.22 -12.45
C MET A 350 5.94 17.19 -13.27
N SER A 351 5.43 16.00 -13.58
CA SER A 351 4.21 15.78 -14.36
C SER A 351 3.11 15.21 -13.47
N ASP A 352 2.90 15.85 -12.31
CA ASP A 352 1.86 15.49 -11.33
C ASP A 352 1.87 13.99 -10.97
N PHE A 353 3.07 13.43 -10.91
CA PHE A 353 3.33 12.03 -10.60
C PHE A 353 2.63 11.03 -11.54
N SER A 354 2.51 11.40 -12.82
CA SER A 354 2.10 10.46 -13.86
C SER A 354 3.08 9.28 -13.95
N GLY A 355 2.55 8.10 -14.30
CA GLY A 355 3.36 6.88 -14.38
C GLY A 355 4.45 6.97 -15.45
N SER A 356 5.67 6.56 -15.10
CA SER A 356 6.85 6.53 -15.95
C SER A 356 7.20 5.10 -16.33
N SER A 357 6.78 4.67 -17.52
CA SER A 357 7.10 3.34 -18.06
C SER A 357 8.36 3.37 -18.93
N GLY A 358 9.09 2.26 -18.97
CA GLY A 358 10.33 2.16 -19.75
C GLY A 358 11.26 1.09 -19.24
N THR A 359 12.41 0.95 -19.90
CA THR A 359 13.46 0.01 -19.49
C THR A 359 14.39 0.66 -18.48
N ILE A 360 14.75 -0.06 -17.42
CA ILE A 360 15.75 0.36 -16.46
C ILE A 360 17.13 0.31 -17.12
N THR A 361 17.72 1.48 -17.35
CA THR A 361 19.03 1.62 -18.04
C THR A 361 20.20 1.81 -17.08
N TYR A 362 19.92 2.12 -15.82
CA TYR A 362 20.90 2.19 -14.75
C TYR A 362 20.24 1.74 -13.45
N TYR A 363 20.97 0.96 -12.65
CA TYR A 363 20.45 0.45 -11.39
C TYR A 363 21.57 0.26 -10.38
N GLU A 364 21.51 1.01 -9.29
CA GLU A 364 22.45 0.93 -8.17
C GLU A 364 21.63 0.96 -6.88
N GLU A 365 21.46 -0.21 -6.26
CA GLU A 365 20.77 -0.34 -4.99
C GLU A 365 21.64 0.18 -3.84
N PRO A 366 21.06 0.93 -2.88
CA PRO A 366 21.78 1.31 -1.68
C PRO A 366 22.04 0.10 -0.79
N SER A 367 23.16 0.11 -0.07
CA SER A 367 23.54 -0.95 0.88
C SER A 367 24.11 -0.35 2.16
N GLY A 368 24.64 -1.21 3.05
CA GLY A 368 25.26 -0.82 4.32
C GLY A 368 24.34 -0.98 5.55
N PRO A 369 24.82 -0.62 6.75
CA PRO A 369 24.09 -0.80 7.99
C PRO A 369 22.69 -0.15 7.95
N GLY A 370 21.70 -0.87 8.45
CA GLY A 370 20.33 -0.39 8.57
C GLY A 370 19.60 -0.18 7.25
N VAL A 371 20.04 -0.75 6.13
CA VAL A 371 19.37 -0.63 4.82
C VAL A 371 18.88 -2.00 4.33
N ARG A 372 17.61 -2.06 3.95
CA ARG A 372 16.97 -3.18 3.27
C ARG A 372 16.27 -2.66 2.01
N VAL A 373 16.38 -3.41 0.91
CA VAL A 373 15.68 -3.10 -0.34
C VAL A 373 14.87 -4.33 -0.76
N ASP A 374 13.56 -4.13 -0.89
CA ASP A 374 12.65 -5.11 -1.47
C ASP A 374 12.30 -4.63 -2.89
N SER A 375 12.96 -5.18 -3.90
CA SER A 375 12.85 -4.71 -5.29
C SER A 375 12.11 -5.70 -6.19
N GLY A 376 11.27 -5.16 -7.09
CA GLY A 376 10.63 -5.88 -8.19
C GLY A 376 11.39 -5.78 -9.52
N ILE A 377 12.52 -5.07 -9.56
CA ILE A 377 13.27 -4.74 -10.77
C ILE A 377 14.78 -4.97 -10.60
N THR A 378 15.46 -5.08 -11.73
CA THR A 378 16.94 -5.06 -11.85
C THR A 378 17.34 -4.34 -13.14
N LEU A 379 18.63 -4.17 -13.39
CA LEU A 379 19.15 -3.60 -14.64
C LEU A 379 18.57 -4.33 -15.86
N GLY A 380 18.05 -3.58 -16.84
CA GLY A 380 17.42 -4.13 -18.04
C GLY A 380 15.96 -4.57 -17.86
N SER A 381 15.38 -4.46 -16.65
CA SER A 381 13.95 -4.73 -16.44
C SER A 381 13.08 -3.72 -17.20
N TYR A 382 11.91 -4.15 -17.68
CA TYR A 382 10.92 -3.26 -18.29
C TYR A 382 9.81 -2.97 -17.29
N VAL A 383 9.49 -1.69 -17.08
CA VAL A 383 8.38 -1.21 -16.26
C VAL A 383 7.18 -0.97 -17.17
N PRO A 384 6.14 -1.83 -17.12
CA PRO A 384 4.99 -1.71 -18.00
C PRO A 384 4.01 -0.61 -17.55
N PRO A 385 3.17 -0.08 -18.46
CA PRO A 385 2.15 0.93 -18.12
C PRO A 385 0.86 0.35 -17.53
N PHE A 386 0.74 -0.98 -17.42
CA PHE A 386 -0.51 -1.69 -17.10
C PHE A 386 -0.77 -1.87 -15.60
N TYR A 387 0.26 -1.69 -14.76
CA TYR A 387 0.20 -2.02 -13.33
C TYR A 387 0.54 -0.81 -12.47
N ASP A 388 0.51 -1.02 -11.15
CA ASP A 388 0.98 -0.03 -10.17
C ASP A 388 2.44 0.38 -10.44
N SER A 389 2.76 1.62 -10.05
CA SER A 389 4.06 2.25 -10.29
C SER A 389 5.13 1.82 -9.28
N LEU A 390 4.81 1.09 -8.21
CA LEU A 390 5.79 0.60 -7.23
C LEU A 390 6.79 -0.36 -7.88
N ILE A 391 8.06 0.03 -7.89
CA ILE A 391 9.16 -0.77 -8.46
C ILE A 391 10.10 -1.31 -7.39
N ALA A 392 10.23 -0.62 -6.26
CA ALA A 392 11.01 -1.08 -5.11
C ALA A 392 10.54 -0.40 -3.82
N LYS A 393 10.91 -0.97 -2.68
CA LYS A 393 10.74 -0.39 -1.35
C LYS A 393 12.12 -0.23 -0.73
N LEU A 394 12.41 0.96 -0.23
CA LEU A 394 13.61 1.22 0.56
C LEU A 394 13.20 1.27 2.02
N ILE A 395 13.74 0.35 2.82
CA ILE A 395 13.48 0.27 4.25
C ILE A 395 14.77 0.59 4.98
N VAL A 396 14.68 1.53 5.92
CA VAL A 396 15.81 1.93 6.76
C VAL A 396 15.50 1.74 8.23
N TYR A 397 16.54 1.48 9.01
CA TYR A 397 16.47 1.22 10.45
C TYR A 397 17.50 2.06 11.20
N GLY A 398 17.14 2.49 12.41
CA GLY A 398 18.03 3.10 13.38
C GLY A 398 17.65 2.72 14.82
N GLU A 399 18.53 3.00 15.77
CA GLU A 399 18.24 2.81 17.20
C GLU A 399 17.16 3.77 17.71
N ASP A 400 16.98 4.88 17.01
CA ASP A 400 15.89 5.84 17.15
C ASP A 400 15.49 6.40 15.78
N ARG A 401 14.44 7.22 15.77
CA ARG A 401 13.93 7.84 14.54
C ARG A 401 14.96 8.72 13.83
N ILE A 402 15.78 9.46 14.57
CA ILE A 402 16.78 10.37 13.99
C ILE A 402 17.85 9.57 13.24
N SER A 403 18.32 8.47 13.84
CA SER A 403 19.28 7.54 13.24
C SER A 403 18.70 6.85 12.01
N ALA A 404 17.41 6.49 12.04
CA ALA A 404 16.71 5.95 10.88
C ALA A 404 16.60 6.98 9.74
N LEU A 405 16.30 8.25 10.06
CA LEU A 405 16.26 9.35 9.08
C LEU A 405 17.63 9.58 8.44
N GLN A 406 18.71 9.60 9.23
CA GLN A 406 20.08 9.74 8.71
C GLN A 406 20.44 8.60 7.76
N SER A 407 20.09 7.36 8.14
CA SER A 407 20.26 6.18 7.27
C SER A 407 19.44 6.30 5.98
N GLY A 408 18.20 6.80 6.08
CA GLY A 408 17.34 7.12 4.93
C GLY A 408 17.95 8.16 3.99
N GLN A 409 18.44 9.27 4.51
CA GLN A 409 19.07 10.33 3.72
C GLN A 409 20.29 9.84 2.94
N ARG A 410 21.12 8.99 3.57
CA ARG A 410 22.24 8.32 2.92
C ARG A 410 21.74 7.36 1.85
N ALA A 411 20.88 6.40 2.20
CA ALA A 411 20.41 5.37 1.29
C ALA A 411 19.66 5.94 0.07
N LEU A 412 18.81 6.96 0.25
CA LEU A 412 18.17 7.69 -0.86
C LEU A 412 19.17 8.44 -1.75
N SER A 413 20.30 8.88 -1.19
CA SER A 413 21.36 9.51 -1.95
C SER A 413 22.14 8.50 -2.78
N ASP A 414 22.31 7.28 -2.27
CA ASP A 414 23.00 6.17 -2.94
C ASP A 414 22.09 5.46 -3.96
N PHE A 415 20.77 5.46 -3.77
CA PHE A 415 19.83 4.79 -4.68
C PHE A 415 19.74 5.49 -6.04
N LYS A 416 20.22 4.84 -7.10
CA LYS A 416 20.14 5.34 -8.47
C LYS A 416 19.33 4.41 -9.35
N ILE A 417 18.37 4.99 -10.05
CA ILE A 417 17.57 4.30 -11.06
C ILE A 417 17.52 5.21 -12.30
N GLY A 418 17.91 4.67 -13.45
CA GLY A 418 17.90 5.34 -14.75
C GLY A 418 16.94 4.69 -15.73
N GLY A 419 16.50 5.45 -16.74
CA GLY A 419 15.59 4.99 -17.79
C GLY A 419 14.11 5.32 -17.51
N VAL A 420 13.73 5.42 -16.24
CA VAL A 420 12.42 5.92 -15.78
C VAL A 420 12.59 7.05 -14.76
N LYS A 421 11.54 7.85 -14.56
CA LYS A 421 11.46 8.83 -13.47
C LYS A 421 11.01 8.14 -12.18
N THR A 422 11.43 8.66 -11.03
CA THR A 422 11.09 8.06 -9.73
C THR A 422 10.75 9.07 -8.64
N THR A 423 10.12 8.59 -7.57
CA THR A 423 9.81 9.35 -6.35
C THR A 423 11.02 9.58 -5.42
N ILE A 424 12.21 9.07 -5.73
CA ILE A 424 13.41 9.20 -4.87
C ILE A 424 13.70 10.66 -4.53
N GLU A 425 13.57 11.57 -5.50
CA GLU A 425 13.85 12.99 -5.29
C GLU A 425 12.83 13.68 -4.37
N LEU A 426 11.58 13.20 -4.33
CA LEU A 426 10.60 13.64 -3.34
C LEU A 426 11.08 13.29 -1.93
N TYR A 427 11.52 12.05 -1.72
CA TYR A 427 11.94 11.60 -0.38
C TYR A 427 13.22 12.27 0.10
N LYS A 428 14.18 12.52 -0.81
CA LYS A 428 15.38 13.31 -0.47
C LYS A 428 15.07 14.73 -0.04
N TRP A 429 13.99 15.30 -0.55
CA TRP A 429 13.50 16.60 -0.13
C TRP A 429 12.77 16.51 1.21
N ILE A 430 11.75 15.66 1.32
CA ILE A 430 10.94 15.48 2.54
C ILE A 430 11.80 15.16 3.77
N THR A 431 12.81 14.29 3.63
CA THR A 431 13.69 13.89 4.74
C THR A 431 14.53 15.03 5.33
N ARG A 432 14.54 16.22 4.70
CA ARG A 432 15.25 17.42 5.17
C ARG A 432 14.29 18.51 5.66
N GLU A 433 12.99 18.34 5.45
CA GLU A 433 11.99 19.31 5.87
C GLU A 433 11.77 19.24 7.37
N GLU A 434 11.79 20.41 8.03
CA GLU A 434 11.67 20.53 9.49
C GLU A 434 10.37 19.90 10.01
N ASP A 435 9.27 20.09 9.28
CA ASP A 435 7.97 19.50 9.62
C ASP A 435 8.03 17.97 9.65
N PHE A 436 8.74 17.33 8.71
CA PHE A 436 8.87 15.88 8.68
C PHE A 436 9.83 15.35 9.76
N VAL A 437 10.96 16.04 9.95
CA VAL A 437 11.95 15.70 10.99
C VAL A 437 11.35 15.80 12.39
N ASN A 438 10.47 16.77 12.64
CA ASN A 438 9.80 16.96 13.92
C ASN A 438 8.43 16.28 14.02
N ALA A 439 8.08 15.40 13.08
CA ALA A 439 6.81 14.69 13.02
C ALA A 439 5.55 15.59 13.01
N LYS A 440 5.66 16.83 12.50
CA LYS A 440 4.56 17.80 12.35
C LYS A 440 3.92 17.67 10.97
N PHE A 441 3.20 16.58 10.74
CA PHE A 441 2.53 16.31 9.47
C PHE A 441 1.14 15.70 9.67
N THR A 442 0.30 15.86 8.66
CA THR A 442 -1.05 15.31 8.56
C THR A 442 -1.22 14.66 7.19
N THR A 443 -2.36 14.03 6.93
CA THR A 443 -2.64 13.45 5.60
C THR A 443 -2.64 14.49 4.48
N ALA A 444 -2.68 15.79 4.80
CA ALA A 444 -2.59 16.89 3.84
C ALA A 444 -1.14 17.29 3.49
N TYR A 445 -0.12 16.72 4.14
CA TYR A 445 1.27 17.17 4.05
C TYR A 445 1.77 17.33 2.60
N ILE A 446 1.63 16.30 1.75
CA ILE A 446 2.10 16.37 0.35
C ILE A 446 1.37 17.45 -0.44
N SER A 447 0.07 17.63 -0.22
CA SER A 447 -0.71 18.65 -0.91
C SER A 447 -0.27 20.07 -0.53
N GLN A 448 -0.01 20.32 0.75
CA GLN A 448 0.47 21.60 1.29
C GLN A 448 1.88 21.94 0.77
N LYS A 449 2.74 20.92 0.70
CA LYS A 449 4.15 21.05 0.33
C LYS A 449 4.44 20.97 -1.18
N SER A 450 3.41 20.72 -1.99
CA SER A 450 3.53 20.45 -3.43
C SER A 450 4.20 21.58 -4.21
N LYS A 451 3.85 22.84 -3.91
CA LYS A 451 4.44 24.02 -4.58
C LYS A 451 5.92 24.17 -4.27
N GLU A 452 6.29 24.09 -2.99
CA GLU A 452 7.68 24.19 -2.52
C GLU A 452 8.55 23.10 -3.16
N PHE A 453 8.02 21.88 -3.23
CA PHE A 453 8.70 20.76 -3.86
C PHE A 453 8.90 20.96 -5.38
N LEU A 454 7.90 21.48 -6.10
CA LEU A 454 8.05 21.79 -7.53
C LEU A 454 9.11 22.88 -7.78
N GLU A 455 9.19 23.89 -6.91
CA GLU A 455 10.24 24.91 -6.98
C GLU A 455 11.63 24.33 -6.70
N TYR A 456 11.73 23.40 -5.73
CA TYR A 456 12.94 22.62 -5.50
C TYR A 456 13.39 21.85 -6.75
N LEU A 457 12.48 21.11 -7.40
CA LEU A 457 12.80 20.35 -8.61
C LEU A 457 13.24 21.24 -9.77
N LYS A 458 12.54 22.34 -10.03
CA LYS A 458 12.91 23.31 -11.08
C LYS A 458 14.31 23.86 -10.90
N ARG A 459 14.67 24.25 -9.67
CA ARG A 459 16.04 24.71 -9.35
C ARG A 459 17.07 23.62 -9.64
N LYS A 460 16.78 22.38 -9.25
CA LYS A 460 17.68 21.24 -9.49
C LYS A 460 17.87 20.92 -10.97
N GLU A 461 16.80 20.95 -11.76
CA GLU A 461 16.87 20.77 -13.21
C GLU A 461 17.65 21.88 -13.89
N MET A 462 17.47 23.13 -13.45
CA MET A 462 18.25 24.27 -13.93
C MET A 462 19.74 24.08 -13.62
N THR A 463 20.10 23.67 -12.40
CA THR A 463 21.49 23.36 -12.04
C THR A 463 22.07 22.25 -12.93
N LYS A 464 21.32 21.15 -13.16
CA LYS A 464 21.75 20.08 -14.06
C LYS A 464 21.98 20.57 -15.49
N ALA A 465 21.07 21.41 -16.01
CA ALA A 465 21.19 21.99 -17.35
C ALA A 465 22.42 22.91 -17.47
N VAL A 466 22.70 23.73 -16.45
CA VAL A 466 23.90 24.56 -16.39
C VAL A 466 25.17 23.71 -16.37
N ILE A 467 25.23 22.69 -15.51
CA ILE A 467 26.38 21.77 -15.46
C ILE A 467 26.58 21.08 -16.81
N ALA A 468 25.50 20.54 -17.42
CA ALA A 468 25.57 19.89 -18.72
C ALA A 468 26.06 20.85 -19.82
N SER A 469 25.59 22.10 -19.81
CA SER A 469 26.03 23.16 -20.74
C SER A 469 27.52 23.47 -20.59
N VAL A 470 28.02 23.59 -19.35
CA VAL A 470 29.45 23.80 -19.05
C VAL A 470 30.29 22.58 -19.45
N MET A 471 29.81 21.36 -19.21
CA MET A 471 30.50 20.14 -19.63
C MET A 471 30.58 20.04 -21.15
N TYR A 472 29.50 20.41 -21.85
CA TYR A 472 29.45 20.45 -23.30
C TYR A 472 30.41 21.52 -23.86
N SER A 473 30.39 22.75 -23.31
CA SER A 473 31.26 23.83 -23.78
C SER A 473 32.75 23.56 -23.54
N LYS A 474 33.10 22.84 -22.47
CA LYS A 474 34.47 22.39 -22.19
C LYS A 474 34.87 21.09 -22.91
N GLY A 475 34.00 20.53 -23.76
CA GLY A 475 34.31 19.35 -24.57
C GLY A 475 34.36 18.02 -23.81
N TYR A 476 33.87 17.97 -22.56
CA TYR A 476 33.81 16.73 -21.77
C TYR A 476 32.76 15.74 -22.28
N VAL A 477 31.77 16.23 -23.03
CA VAL A 477 30.79 15.40 -23.72
C VAL A 477 31.25 15.25 -25.17
N LYS A 478 31.90 14.13 -25.51
CA LYS A 478 32.24 13.80 -26.90
C LYS A 478 30.95 13.78 -27.74
N LYS A 479 30.94 14.45 -28.90
CA LYS A 479 29.93 14.19 -29.93
C LYS A 479 29.92 12.69 -30.19
N SER A 480 28.84 11.99 -29.87
CA SER A 480 28.60 10.68 -30.47
C SER A 480 28.55 10.91 -31.98
N GLY A 481 29.51 10.35 -32.70
CA GLY A 481 29.63 10.55 -34.15
C GLY A 481 28.32 10.25 -34.87
N ASN A 482 27.95 11.12 -35.81
CA ASN A 482 26.92 10.99 -36.84
C ASN A 482 26.03 9.73 -36.78
N GLY A 483 24.97 9.78 -35.98
CA GLY A 483 23.74 9.07 -36.32
C GLY A 483 23.06 9.83 -37.46
N LYS A 484 22.82 9.17 -38.60
CA LYS A 484 22.12 9.73 -39.76
C LYS A 484 20.88 10.51 -39.31
N LYS A 485 20.72 11.73 -39.81
CA LYS A 485 19.47 12.50 -39.72
C LYS A 485 18.38 11.71 -40.44
N GLU A 486 17.59 10.94 -39.70
CA GLU A 486 16.25 10.57 -40.18
C GLU A 486 15.34 11.78 -39.97
N THR A 487 14.91 12.34 -41.10
CA THR A 487 13.86 13.34 -41.18
C THR A 487 12.57 12.76 -40.60
N VAL A 488 12.26 13.11 -39.35
CA VAL A 488 10.96 12.79 -38.74
C VAL A 488 9.90 13.67 -39.40
N SER A 489 9.18 13.08 -40.34
CA SER A 489 7.96 13.67 -40.90
C SER A 489 6.94 13.88 -39.77
N ASN A 490 6.31 15.04 -39.80
CA ASN A 490 5.35 15.51 -38.81
C ASN A 490 4.01 14.79 -39.01
N ASN A 491 3.95 13.49 -38.68
CA ASN A 491 2.70 12.74 -38.69
C ASN A 491 2.19 12.61 -37.26
N LYS A 492 1.12 13.36 -36.95
CA LYS A 492 0.38 13.26 -35.69
C LYS A 492 -0.16 11.83 -35.55
N ASN A 493 0.58 11.01 -34.82
CA ASN A 493 0.24 9.62 -34.58
C ASN A 493 -0.99 9.55 -33.65
N LYS A 494 -2.16 9.18 -34.19
CA LYS A 494 -3.43 9.07 -33.45
C LYS A 494 -3.38 8.08 -32.27
N TRP A 495 -2.34 7.25 -32.17
CA TRP A 495 -2.07 6.34 -31.05
C TRP A 495 -1.56 7.05 -29.79
N LYS A 496 -0.91 8.23 -29.89
CA LYS A 496 -0.51 9.02 -28.71
C LYS A 496 -1.71 9.62 -27.96
N THR A 497 -2.83 9.81 -28.66
CA THR A 497 -4.08 10.33 -28.08
C THR A 497 -4.85 9.23 -27.33
N TYR A 498 -4.71 7.97 -27.74
CA TYR A 498 -5.37 6.84 -27.07
C TYR A 498 -4.78 6.54 -25.68
N GLY A 499 -3.47 6.73 -25.51
CA GLY A 499 -2.81 6.61 -24.20
C GLY A 499 -3.26 7.66 -23.18
N ILE A 500 -3.69 8.84 -23.63
CA ILE A 500 -4.20 9.91 -22.76
C ILE A 500 -5.69 9.69 -22.43
N MET A 501 -6.47 9.12 -23.35
CA MET A 501 -7.90 8.81 -23.12
C MET A 501 -8.15 7.49 -22.36
N SER A 502 -7.19 6.56 -22.35
CA SER A 502 -7.28 5.32 -21.55
C SER A 502 -6.74 5.50 -20.12
N GLN A 503 -6.04 6.60 -19.83
CA GLN A 503 -5.64 6.98 -18.48
C GLN A 503 -6.81 7.52 -17.63
N SER A 504 -7.99 7.76 -18.22
CA SER A 504 -9.20 8.21 -17.53
C SER A 504 -10.17 7.08 -17.14
N SER A 505 -9.81 5.81 -17.32
CA SER A 505 -10.59 4.69 -16.75
C SER A 505 -9.85 4.07 -15.58
N TYR A 506 -10.52 4.02 -14.43
CA TYR A 506 -10.14 3.36 -13.17
C TYR A 506 -8.87 2.52 -13.26
N ARG A 507 -7.71 3.16 -13.03
CA ARG A 507 -6.57 2.43 -12.47
C ARG A 507 -7.10 1.79 -11.19
N VAL A 508 -6.81 0.50 -11.04
CA VAL A 508 -7.05 -0.27 -9.81
C VAL A 508 -6.27 0.45 -8.71
N LEU A 509 -6.94 1.43 -8.10
CA LEU A 509 -6.59 2.06 -6.86
C LEU A 509 -6.91 1.01 -5.81
N TRP A 510 -5.91 0.71 -4.99
CA TRP A 510 -5.92 -0.16 -3.81
C TRP A 510 -7.29 -0.49 -3.25
#